data_AF-A0A1T4VYS3-F1
#
_entry.id   AF-A0A1T4VYS3-F1
#
_cell.length_a   1.000
_cell.length_b   1.000
_cell.length_c   1.000
_cell.angle_alpha   90.00
_cell.angle_beta   90.00
_cell.angle_gamma   90.00
#
_symmetry.space_group_name_H-M   'P 1'
#
loop_
_entity.id
_entity.type
_entity.pdbx_description
1 polymer ?
#
loop_
_entity_poly.entity_id
_entity_poly.type
_entity_poly.pdbx_seq_one_letter_code
_entity_poly.pdbx_strand_id
1 'polypeptide(L)'
;MERGACGELGEDIVSINAQETAEKASFQAFFNAYLKEVDAGTWSNEPRAELCWHGSTLNMSGAIVEVSLRHSSQSLLASIDYRTQVGCHSFKGVYLRSGEQLNCISFLEGQLQLIDSLYYASSGSTTQYKYEFIQRVLESHQLMARYISERWHDLSRRSLQFIDAEQALLFGHWQHPTPKSRQGMLGYHHQYYAPELKGQFKLHYFSVSRDLVRQRSAITVSAEDIINATLWIPSNVPADHVVLPMHPLQAQWLLHQDFVQSLMDQEKVIDLGAHGKRFTATSSVRSLYNADLQWMYKFSLPVKITNSLRVNKRAELDAGVVMATLYKKTGFGTLYPFSR
;
A
#
# COMPACT_ATOMS: atom_id res chain seq x y z
N MET A 1 9.74 -41.17 -4.51
CA MET A 1 9.31 -40.14 -5.48
C MET A 1 7.80 -39.96 -5.35
N GLU A 2 7.32 -39.62 -4.15
CA GLU A 2 5.89 -39.49 -3.79
C GLU A 2 5.72 -38.39 -2.72
N ARG A 3 6.16 -37.18 -3.05
CA ARG A 3 5.88 -35.93 -2.30
C ARG A 3 5.36 -34.83 -3.23
N GLY A 4 4.68 -35.19 -4.33
CA GLY A 4 4.21 -34.24 -5.35
C GLY A 4 2.72 -33.89 -5.20
N ALA A 5 1.84 -34.88 -5.31
CA ALA A 5 0.41 -34.62 -5.51
C ALA A 5 -0.34 -34.00 -4.30
N CYS A 6 0.05 -34.32 -3.06
CA CYS A 6 -0.63 -33.77 -1.86
C CYS A 6 -0.15 -32.34 -1.51
N GLY A 7 1.09 -32.00 -1.90
CA GLY A 7 1.62 -30.64 -1.76
C GLY A 7 1.01 -29.68 -2.78
N GLU A 8 0.92 -30.12 -4.04
CA GLU A 8 0.33 -29.33 -5.15
C GLU A 8 -1.15 -29.01 -4.91
N LEU A 9 -1.96 -29.99 -4.47
CA LEU A 9 -3.37 -29.76 -4.12
C LEU A 9 -3.53 -28.76 -2.95
N GLY A 10 -2.62 -28.78 -1.99
CA GLY A 10 -2.63 -27.85 -0.85
C GLY A 10 -2.28 -26.42 -1.25
N GLU A 11 -1.30 -26.25 -2.14
CA GLU A 11 -0.91 -24.94 -2.70
C GLU A 11 -2.02 -24.35 -3.58
N ASP A 12 -2.70 -25.18 -4.38
CA ASP A 12 -3.82 -24.76 -5.21
C ASP A 12 -5.01 -24.26 -4.39
N ILE A 13 -5.38 -24.96 -3.30
CA ILE A 13 -6.47 -24.54 -2.40
C ILE A 13 -6.12 -23.21 -1.71
N VAL A 14 -4.88 -23.04 -1.23
CA VAL A 14 -4.43 -21.78 -0.62
C VAL A 14 -4.50 -20.63 -1.62
N SER A 15 -4.06 -20.86 -2.85
CA SER A 15 -4.11 -19.89 -3.93
C SER A 15 -5.54 -19.43 -4.25
N ILE A 16 -6.48 -20.39 -4.38
CA ILE A 16 -7.90 -20.10 -4.62
C ILE A 16 -8.50 -19.27 -3.46
N ASN A 17 -8.31 -19.73 -2.22
CA ASN A 17 -8.84 -19.02 -1.05
C ASN A 17 -8.23 -17.62 -0.91
N ALA A 18 -6.95 -17.46 -1.24
CA ALA A 18 -6.28 -16.16 -1.21
C ALA A 18 -6.85 -15.19 -2.25
N GLN A 19 -7.18 -15.67 -3.46
CA GLN A 19 -7.84 -14.88 -4.49
C GLN A 19 -9.23 -14.42 -4.03
N GLU A 20 -10.08 -15.34 -3.59
CA GLU A 20 -11.43 -15.00 -3.11
C GLU A 20 -11.40 -14.02 -1.93
N THR A 21 -10.46 -14.22 -0.99
CA THR A 21 -10.28 -13.32 0.16
C THR A 21 -9.81 -11.93 -0.28
N ALA A 22 -8.89 -11.86 -1.25
CA ALA A 22 -8.42 -10.59 -1.80
C ALA A 22 -9.52 -9.84 -2.55
N GLU A 23 -10.35 -10.55 -3.32
CA GLU A 23 -11.44 -9.98 -4.10
C GLU A 23 -12.49 -9.36 -3.18
N LYS A 24 -12.93 -10.12 -2.18
CA LYS A 24 -13.87 -9.65 -1.16
C LYS A 24 -13.30 -8.46 -0.38
N ALA A 25 -12.04 -8.53 0.07
CA ALA A 25 -11.42 -7.43 0.82
C ALA A 25 -11.21 -6.17 -0.03
N SER A 26 -10.86 -6.32 -1.30
CA SER A 26 -10.74 -5.21 -2.25
C SER A 26 -12.09 -4.56 -2.50
N PHE A 27 -13.14 -5.34 -2.79
CA PHE A 27 -14.49 -4.81 -2.96
C PHE A 27 -14.98 -4.13 -1.69
N GLN A 28 -14.76 -4.73 -0.52
CA GLN A 28 -15.13 -4.11 0.76
C GLN A 28 -14.47 -2.74 0.94
N ALA A 29 -13.17 -2.62 0.68
CA ALA A 29 -12.46 -1.35 0.80
C ALA A 29 -12.93 -0.31 -0.21
N PHE A 30 -13.18 -0.73 -1.45
CA PHE A 30 -13.71 0.11 -2.52
C PHE A 30 -15.13 0.58 -2.20
N PHE A 31 -16.03 -0.34 -1.89
CA PHE A 31 -17.45 -0.05 -1.77
C PHE A 31 -17.77 0.71 -0.48
N ASN A 32 -17.02 0.48 0.62
CA ASN A 32 -17.10 1.34 1.80
C ASN A 32 -16.65 2.79 1.53
N ALA A 33 -15.71 3.00 0.61
CA ALA A 33 -15.35 4.36 0.17
C ALA A 33 -16.44 4.95 -0.74
N TYR A 34 -16.94 4.16 -1.70
CA TYR A 34 -18.02 4.55 -2.60
C TYR A 34 -19.29 4.96 -1.85
N LEU A 35 -19.74 4.15 -0.89
CA LEU A 35 -20.93 4.43 -0.08
C LEU A 35 -20.79 5.71 0.75
N LYS A 36 -19.57 6.07 1.12
CA LYS A 36 -19.31 7.27 1.92
C LYS A 36 -19.19 8.53 1.06
N GLU A 37 -18.57 8.42 -0.11
CA GLU A 37 -18.10 9.58 -0.87
C GLU A 37 -18.88 9.82 -2.18
N VAL A 38 -19.65 8.84 -2.67
CA VAL A 38 -20.30 8.89 -3.98
C VAL A 38 -21.80 8.74 -3.88
N ASP A 39 -22.28 7.63 -3.35
CA ASP A 39 -23.70 7.31 -3.24
C ASP A 39 -23.93 6.42 -2.03
N ALA A 40 -24.66 6.94 -1.03
CA ALA A 40 -24.96 6.23 0.22
C ALA A 40 -25.83 4.98 0.03
N GLY A 41 -26.44 4.82 -1.13
CA GLY A 41 -27.30 3.70 -1.49
C GLY A 41 -28.63 3.68 -0.74
N THR A 42 -29.54 2.86 -1.24
CA THR A 42 -30.82 2.56 -0.59
C THR A 42 -30.67 1.29 0.25
N TRP A 43 -30.93 1.40 1.55
CA TRP A 43 -30.79 0.30 2.49
C TRP A 43 -32.15 -0.34 2.79
N SER A 44 -32.19 -1.67 2.76
CA SER A 44 -33.35 -2.48 3.19
C SER A 44 -32.89 -3.52 4.19
N ASN A 45 -33.65 -3.71 5.27
CA ASN A 45 -33.39 -4.72 6.30
C ASN A 45 -34.35 -5.92 6.21
N GLU A 46 -35.38 -5.82 5.37
CA GLU A 46 -36.38 -6.87 5.23
C GLU A 46 -35.82 -8.05 4.41
N PRO A 47 -36.07 -9.31 4.83
CA PRO A 47 -35.78 -10.47 4.03
C PRO A 47 -36.48 -10.38 2.67
N ARG A 48 -35.76 -10.69 1.59
CA ARG A 48 -36.32 -10.70 0.23
C ARG A 48 -36.09 -12.04 -0.45
N ALA A 49 -37.12 -12.49 -1.13
CA ALA A 49 -37.06 -13.58 -2.10
C ALA A 49 -36.94 -12.93 -3.48
N GLU A 50 -35.77 -13.05 -4.10
CA GLU A 50 -35.48 -12.43 -5.40
C GLU A 50 -35.38 -13.53 -6.46
N LEU A 51 -35.97 -13.31 -7.64
CA LEU A 51 -35.89 -14.25 -8.76
C LEU A 51 -34.53 -14.12 -9.45
N CYS A 52 -33.72 -15.17 -9.38
CA CYS A 52 -32.46 -15.23 -10.10
C CYS A 52 -32.72 -15.38 -11.61
N TRP A 53 -31.77 -14.92 -12.42
CA TRP A 53 -31.81 -15.05 -13.87
C TRP A 53 -32.03 -16.50 -14.35
N HIS A 54 -31.51 -17.50 -13.64
CA HIS A 54 -31.68 -18.92 -13.97
C HIS A 54 -32.95 -19.56 -13.37
N GLY A 55 -33.90 -18.76 -12.87
CA GLY A 55 -35.21 -19.23 -12.41
C GLY A 55 -35.26 -19.78 -10.97
N SER A 56 -34.16 -19.77 -10.22
CA SER A 56 -34.21 -20.08 -8.78
C SER A 56 -34.57 -18.84 -7.95
N THR A 57 -35.12 -19.05 -6.77
CA THR A 57 -35.30 -17.97 -5.79
C THR A 57 -34.09 -17.85 -4.88
N LEU A 58 -33.46 -16.67 -4.84
CA LEU A 58 -32.47 -16.32 -3.84
C LEU A 58 -33.15 -15.70 -2.62
N ASN A 59 -33.05 -16.38 -1.49
CA ASN A 59 -33.49 -15.84 -0.21
C ASN A 59 -32.35 -15.05 0.42
N MET A 60 -32.47 -13.73 0.37
CA MET A 60 -31.54 -12.82 1.03
C MET A 60 -32.01 -12.58 2.46
N SER A 61 -31.40 -13.31 3.40
CA SER A 61 -31.56 -13.06 4.83
C SER A 61 -30.57 -11.99 5.29
N GLY A 62 -31.06 -10.80 5.63
CA GLY A 62 -30.24 -9.72 6.19
C GLY A 62 -30.32 -8.41 5.42
N ALA A 63 -29.55 -7.42 5.87
CA ALA A 63 -29.55 -6.12 5.24
C ALA A 63 -28.95 -6.17 3.83
N ILE A 64 -29.47 -5.32 2.95
CA ILE A 64 -28.97 -5.10 1.60
C ILE A 64 -28.77 -3.60 1.39
N VAL A 65 -27.81 -3.26 0.54
CA VAL A 65 -27.64 -1.91 0.00
C VAL A 65 -27.68 -1.97 -1.51
N GLU A 66 -28.44 -1.06 -2.11
CA GLU A 66 -28.64 -0.96 -3.54
C GLU A 66 -28.18 0.42 -4.03
N VAL A 67 -27.39 0.45 -5.09
CA VAL A 67 -26.90 1.68 -5.75
C VAL A 67 -27.24 1.63 -7.24
N SER A 68 -27.65 2.75 -7.81
CA SER A 68 -28.00 2.82 -9.23
C SER A 68 -26.74 2.97 -10.10
N LEU A 69 -26.71 2.28 -11.24
CA LEU A 69 -25.61 2.38 -12.20
C LEU A 69 -25.96 3.44 -13.25
N ARG A 70 -25.18 4.52 -13.36
CA ARG A 70 -25.53 5.66 -14.23
C ARG A 70 -25.45 5.35 -15.72
N HIS A 71 -24.68 4.33 -16.09
CA HIS A 71 -24.47 3.90 -17.47
C HIS A 71 -25.53 2.92 -18.00
N SER A 72 -26.48 2.48 -17.16
CA SER A 72 -27.52 1.54 -17.56
C SER A 72 -28.81 1.74 -16.76
N SER A 73 -29.85 0.96 -17.06
CA SER A 73 -31.07 0.89 -16.24
C SER A 73 -30.95 -0.11 -15.09
N GLN A 74 -29.75 -0.64 -14.83
CA GLN A 74 -29.49 -1.65 -13.80
C GLN A 74 -29.09 -1.00 -12.48
N SER A 75 -29.22 -1.76 -11.39
CA SER A 75 -28.66 -1.41 -10.09
C SER A 75 -27.72 -2.50 -9.60
N LEU A 76 -26.72 -2.10 -8.82
CA LEU A 76 -25.85 -3.02 -8.11
C LEU A 76 -26.34 -3.17 -6.68
N LEU A 77 -26.51 -4.42 -6.25
CA LEU A 77 -26.91 -4.77 -4.90
C LEU A 77 -25.77 -5.50 -4.21
N ALA A 78 -25.54 -5.17 -2.94
CA ALA A 78 -24.65 -5.94 -2.08
C ALA A 78 -25.42 -6.43 -0.85
N SER A 79 -25.33 -7.74 -0.57
CA SER A 79 -25.79 -8.29 0.70
C SER A 79 -24.79 -7.99 1.80
N ILE A 80 -25.29 -7.67 2.98
CA ILE A 80 -24.48 -7.25 4.11
C ILE A 80 -24.30 -8.42 5.07
N ASP A 81 -23.05 -8.71 5.41
CA ASP A 81 -22.66 -9.65 6.46
C ASP A 81 -22.65 -8.93 7.83
N TYR A 82 -22.09 -7.72 7.85
CA TYR A 82 -22.08 -6.86 9.04
C TYR A 82 -22.28 -5.39 8.67
N ARG A 83 -23.29 -4.77 9.27
CA ARG A 83 -23.57 -3.33 9.13
C ARG A 83 -23.04 -2.58 10.34
N THR A 84 -22.35 -1.47 10.11
CA THR A 84 -21.82 -0.59 11.16
C THR A 84 -22.28 0.85 10.93
N GLN A 85 -22.28 1.65 11.99
CA GLN A 85 -22.58 3.09 11.92
C GLN A 85 -21.38 3.92 11.42
N VAL A 86 -20.16 3.37 11.47
CA VAL A 86 -18.92 4.11 11.10
C VAL A 86 -18.42 3.79 9.69
N GLY A 87 -19.22 3.11 8.86
CA GLY A 87 -18.97 2.89 7.44
C GLY A 87 -18.05 1.71 7.06
N CYS A 88 -17.50 0.96 8.01
CA CYS A 88 -16.72 -0.26 7.74
C CYS A 88 -17.62 -1.50 7.62
N HIS A 89 -18.46 -1.53 6.58
CA HIS A 89 -19.38 -2.64 6.35
C HIS A 89 -18.62 -3.89 5.85
N SER A 90 -19.16 -5.08 6.12
CA SER A 90 -18.74 -6.36 5.53
C SER A 90 -19.84 -6.87 4.58
N PHE A 91 -19.45 -7.41 3.44
CA PHE A 91 -20.36 -7.84 2.38
C PHE A 91 -20.32 -9.35 2.19
N LYS A 92 -21.48 -9.96 1.91
CA LYS A 92 -21.62 -11.40 1.69
C LYS A 92 -21.60 -11.77 0.20
N GLY A 93 -22.18 -10.94 -0.66
CA GLY A 93 -22.21 -11.14 -2.10
C GLY A 93 -22.70 -9.92 -2.85
N VAL A 94 -22.49 -9.91 -4.16
CA VAL A 94 -22.81 -8.80 -5.06
C VAL A 94 -23.68 -9.30 -6.21
N TYR A 95 -24.63 -8.46 -6.62
CA TYR A 95 -25.63 -8.80 -7.60
C TYR A 95 -25.92 -7.62 -8.52
N LEU A 96 -26.27 -7.92 -9.77
CA LEU A 96 -26.84 -6.95 -10.71
C LEU A 96 -28.34 -7.20 -10.86
N ARG A 97 -29.13 -6.15 -10.65
CA ARG A 97 -30.57 -6.17 -10.89
C ARG A 97 -30.92 -5.53 -12.22
N SER A 98 -31.72 -6.25 -13.01
CA SER A 98 -32.27 -5.81 -14.29
C SER A 98 -33.78 -6.05 -14.29
N GLY A 99 -34.57 -5.02 -13.97
CA GLY A 99 -36.00 -5.19 -13.73
C GLY A 99 -36.24 -6.13 -12.53
N GLU A 100 -36.97 -7.21 -12.74
CA GLU A 100 -37.26 -8.23 -11.71
C GLU A 100 -36.19 -9.32 -11.59
N GLN A 101 -35.20 -9.33 -12.49
CA GLN A 101 -34.16 -10.37 -12.50
C GLN A 101 -32.93 -9.93 -11.71
N LEU A 102 -32.42 -10.86 -10.90
CA LEU A 102 -31.18 -10.70 -10.17
C LEU A 102 -30.11 -11.67 -10.70
N ASN A 103 -28.91 -11.16 -10.98
CA ASN A 103 -27.77 -11.98 -11.37
C ASN A 103 -26.66 -11.87 -10.32
N CYS A 104 -26.17 -13.01 -9.84
CA CYS A 104 -24.99 -13.05 -8.96
C CYS A 104 -23.75 -12.75 -9.81
N ILE A 105 -22.91 -11.84 -9.32
CA ILE A 105 -21.67 -11.45 -9.99
C ILE A 105 -20.50 -11.51 -9.02
N SER A 106 -19.28 -11.54 -9.55
CA SER A 106 -18.09 -11.51 -8.70
C SER A 106 -17.92 -10.14 -8.03
N PHE A 107 -17.13 -10.09 -6.96
CA PHE A 107 -16.82 -8.85 -6.27
C PHE A 107 -16.06 -7.89 -7.20
N LEU A 108 -15.13 -8.41 -8.01
CA LEU A 108 -14.37 -7.63 -9.00
C LEU A 108 -15.28 -7.08 -10.10
N GLU A 109 -16.19 -7.89 -10.64
CA GLU A 109 -17.18 -7.43 -11.61
C GLU A 109 -18.01 -6.29 -11.03
N GLY A 110 -18.40 -6.40 -9.76
CA GLY A 110 -19.10 -5.34 -9.04
C GLY A 110 -18.31 -4.03 -8.96
N GLN A 111 -17.01 -4.11 -8.63
CA GLN A 111 -16.13 -2.93 -8.67
C GLN A 111 -16.06 -2.31 -10.06
N LEU A 112 -15.91 -3.12 -11.11
CA LEU A 112 -15.81 -2.64 -12.50
C LEU A 112 -17.10 -1.94 -12.94
N GLN A 113 -18.28 -2.46 -12.58
CA GLN A 113 -19.56 -1.82 -12.84
C GLN A 113 -19.68 -0.46 -12.14
N LEU A 114 -19.22 -0.35 -10.89
CA LEU A 114 -19.20 0.93 -10.17
C LEU A 114 -18.22 1.92 -10.80
N ILE A 115 -17.05 1.45 -11.26
CA ILE A 115 -16.08 2.30 -11.98
C ILE A 115 -16.67 2.79 -13.30
N ASP A 116 -17.33 1.92 -14.07
CA ASP A 116 -18.01 2.33 -15.30
C ASP A 116 -19.08 3.39 -15.03
N SER A 117 -19.87 3.22 -13.96
CA SER A 117 -20.87 4.20 -13.51
C SER A 117 -20.22 5.53 -13.07
N LEU A 118 -19.08 5.50 -12.37
CA LEU A 118 -18.33 6.69 -11.94
C LEU A 118 -17.86 7.55 -13.11
N TYR A 119 -17.41 6.89 -14.17
CA TYR A 119 -16.85 7.54 -15.35
C TYR A 119 -17.86 7.68 -16.49
N TYR A 120 -19.14 7.38 -16.27
CA TYR A 120 -20.19 7.55 -17.27
C TYR A 120 -20.30 9.02 -17.72
N ALA A 121 -20.61 9.23 -19.01
CA ALA A 121 -20.69 10.54 -19.68
C ALA A 121 -19.41 11.40 -19.62
N SER A 122 -18.28 10.82 -19.20
CA SER A 122 -16.99 11.50 -19.21
C SER A 122 -16.31 11.41 -20.58
N SER A 123 -15.66 12.48 -21.01
CA SER A 123 -14.96 12.57 -22.30
C SER A 123 -13.53 13.09 -22.15
N GLY A 124 -12.68 12.85 -23.16
CA GLY A 124 -11.30 13.34 -23.19
C GLY A 124 -10.37 12.68 -22.16
N SER A 125 -9.64 13.50 -21.39
CA SER A 125 -8.65 13.05 -20.40
C SER A 125 -9.23 12.14 -19.31
N THR A 126 -10.53 12.21 -19.06
CA THR A 126 -11.21 11.40 -18.04
C THR A 126 -11.23 9.91 -18.39
N THR A 127 -11.17 9.54 -19.67
CA THR A 127 -11.03 8.14 -20.09
C THR A 127 -9.66 7.57 -19.70
N GLN A 128 -8.60 8.36 -19.75
CA GLN A 128 -7.27 7.93 -19.32
C GLN A 128 -7.23 7.67 -17.81
N TYR A 129 -7.88 8.54 -17.00
CA TYR A 129 -7.98 8.32 -15.55
C TYR A 129 -8.79 7.07 -15.20
N LYS A 130 -9.85 6.78 -15.95
CA LYS A 130 -10.60 5.52 -15.82
C LYS A 130 -9.68 4.31 -15.99
N TYR A 131 -8.89 4.28 -17.06
CA TYR A 131 -7.99 3.15 -17.33
C TYR A 131 -6.86 3.04 -16.29
N GLU A 132 -6.26 4.15 -15.88
CA GLU A 132 -5.29 4.14 -14.77
C GLU A 132 -5.94 3.59 -13.49
N PHE A 133 -7.18 4.00 -13.19
CA PHE A 133 -7.88 3.54 -11.99
C PHE A 133 -8.19 2.04 -12.03
N ILE A 134 -8.71 1.52 -13.16
CA ILE A 134 -8.94 0.08 -13.36
C ILE A 134 -7.63 -0.69 -13.19
N GLN A 135 -6.55 -0.25 -13.83
CA GLN A 135 -5.24 -0.91 -13.69
C GLN A 135 -4.81 -1.00 -12.23
N ARG A 136 -5.03 0.06 -11.44
CA ARG A 136 -4.67 0.09 -10.02
C ARG A 136 -5.56 -0.81 -9.16
N VAL A 137 -6.84 -0.93 -9.50
CA VAL A 137 -7.76 -1.87 -8.82
C VAL A 137 -7.29 -3.31 -9.05
N LEU A 138 -7.02 -3.67 -10.30
CA LEU A 138 -6.53 -4.99 -10.66
C LEU A 138 -5.16 -5.29 -10.04
N GLU A 139 -4.22 -4.35 -10.11
CA GLU A 139 -2.90 -4.47 -9.47
C GLU A 139 -3.04 -4.66 -7.96
N SER A 140 -3.88 -3.85 -7.31
CA SER A 140 -4.12 -3.96 -5.87
C SER A 140 -4.70 -5.33 -5.50
N HIS A 141 -5.63 -5.86 -6.29
CA HIS A 141 -6.21 -7.18 -6.09
C HIS A 141 -5.16 -8.28 -6.19
N GLN A 142 -4.40 -8.30 -7.30
CA GLN A 142 -3.36 -9.31 -7.55
C GLN A 142 -2.28 -9.31 -6.46
N LEU A 143 -1.82 -8.13 -6.05
CA LEU A 143 -0.83 -8.00 -4.99
C LEU A 143 -1.37 -8.47 -3.64
N MET A 144 -2.62 -8.13 -3.32
CA MET A 144 -3.27 -8.58 -2.09
C MET A 144 -3.40 -10.11 -2.06
N ALA A 145 -3.86 -10.74 -3.15
CA ALA A 145 -3.97 -12.20 -3.26
C ALA A 145 -2.59 -12.86 -3.06
N ARG A 146 -1.55 -12.34 -3.73
CA ARG A 146 -0.18 -12.81 -3.55
C ARG A 146 0.25 -12.73 -2.09
N TYR A 147 0.08 -11.59 -1.44
CA TYR A 147 0.49 -11.43 -0.03
C TYR A 147 -0.27 -12.35 0.92
N ILE A 148 -1.57 -12.55 0.69
CA ILE A 148 -2.40 -13.45 1.49
C ILE A 148 -1.92 -14.90 1.32
N SER A 149 -1.67 -15.33 0.09
CA SER A 149 -1.17 -16.68 -0.23
C SER A 149 0.16 -16.96 0.45
N GLU A 150 1.15 -16.06 0.27
CA GLU A 150 2.50 -16.18 0.82
C GLU A 150 2.53 -16.14 2.35
N ARG A 151 1.54 -15.48 2.96
CA ARG A 151 1.43 -15.28 4.41
C ARG A 151 0.25 -16.05 5.02
N TRP A 152 -0.27 -17.07 4.33
CA TRP A 152 -1.49 -17.78 4.75
C TRP A 152 -1.32 -18.46 6.10
N HIS A 153 -0.20 -19.17 6.27
CA HIS A 153 0.14 -19.92 7.47
C HIS A 153 1.09 -19.17 8.42
N ASP A 154 1.35 -17.88 8.18
CA ASP A 154 2.33 -17.14 8.96
C ASP A 154 1.79 -16.70 10.33
N LEU A 155 2.27 -17.38 11.38
CA LEU A 155 1.91 -17.13 12.78
C LEU A 155 2.40 -15.78 13.31
N SER A 156 3.46 -15.20 12.73
CA SER A 156 4.00 -13.91 13.16
C SER A 156 3.00 -12.76 12.97
N ARG A 157 1.95 -12.95 12.17
CA ARG A 157 0.83 -12.01 12.07
C ARG A 157 0.09 -11.78 13.39
N ARG A 158 0.26 -12.66 14.38
CA ARG A 158 -0.30 -12.54 15.74
C ARG A 158 0.71 -12.00 16.75
N SER A 159 1.94 -11.76 16.31
CA SER A 159 3.03 -11.20 17.12
C SER A 159 2.73 -9.74 17.46
N LEU A 160 3.09 -9.33 18.67
CA LEU A 160 3.05 -7.94 19.12
C LEU A 160 4.40 -7.22 18.89
N GLN A 161 5.37 -7.88 18.26
CA GLN A 161 6.63 -7.24 17.87
C GLN A 161 6.33 -6.11 16.88
N PHE A 162 6.98 -4.97 17.07
CA PHE A 162 6.78 -3.77 16.25
C PHE A 162 6.81 -4.07 14.74
N ILE A 163 7.87 -4.76 14.28
CA ILE A 163 8.04 -5.00 12.85
C ILE A 163 7.04 -6.03 12.31
N ASP A 164 6.64 -7.02 13.10
CA ASP A 164 5.62 -7.98 12.68
C ASP A 164 4.27 -7.28 12.49
N ALA A 165 3.91 -6.35 13.38
CA ALA A 165 2.69 -5.55 13.25
C ALA A 165 2.72 -4.66 11.99
N GLU A 166 3.85 -3.99 11.72
CA GLU A 166 4.07 -3.21 10.50
C GLU A 166 3.95 -4.06 9.22
N GLN A 167 4.25 -5.36 9.29
CA GLN A 167 4.26 -6.30 8.17
C GLN A 167 3.02 -7.21 8.10
N ALA A 168 2.08 -7.07 9.04
CA ALA A 168 0.87 -7.89 9.12
C ALA A 168 -0.31 -7.30 8.34
N LEU A 169 -0.23 -6.05 7.88
CA LEU A 169 -1.31 -5.37 7.18
C LEU A 169 -1.43 -5.84 5.73
N LEU A 170 -1.96 -7.05 5.48
CA LEU A 170 -2.03 -7.63 4.12
C LEU A 170 -3.11 -7.01 3.22
N PHE A 171 -4.17 -6.44 3.82
CA PHE A 171 -5.31 -5.86 3.09
C PHE A 171 -5.13 -4.35 2.80
N GLY A 172 -4.31 -3.65 3.59
CA GLY A 172 -4.09 -2.22 3.46
C GLY A 172 -5.22 -1.40 4.07
N HIS A 173 -5.46 -0.20 3.54
CA HIS A 173 -6.46 0.72 4.08
C HIS A 173 -7.89 0.26 3.75
N TRP A 174 -8.72 0.05 4.77
CA TRP A 174 -10.08 -0.50 4.64
C TRP A 174 -11.10 0.40 3.92
N GLN A 175 -10.72 1.60 3.49
CA GLN A 175 -11.58 2.62 2.87
C GLN A 175 -10.83 3.33 1.76
N HIS A 176 -9.96 2.62 1.06
CA HIS A 176 -9.26 3.12 -0.11
C HIS A 176 -9.53 2.16 -1.26
N PRO A 177 -9.84 2.64 -2.47
CA PRO A 177 -10.24 1.76 -3.58
C PRO A 177 -9.10 0.87 -4.09
N THR A 178 -7.85 1.29 -3.90
CA THR A 178 -6.65 0.57 -4.39
C THR A 178 -5.60 0.42 -3.29
N PRO A 179 -5.93 -0.23 -2.15
CA PRO A 179 -5.14 -0.14 -0.92
C PRO A 179 -3.76 -0.80 -1.01
N LYS A 180 -3.55 -1.69 -2.00
CA LYS A 180 -2.28 -2.38 -2.29
C LYS A 180 -1.66 -2.05 -3.64
N SER A 181 -2.24 -1.13 -4.41
CA SER A 181 -1.60 -0.63 -5.63
C SER A 181 -0.27 0.05 -5.31
N ARG A 182 0.75 -0.24 -6.12
CA ARG A 182 2.14 0.21 -5.96
C ARG A 182 2.75 0.59 -7.31
N GLN A 183 2.05 1.41 -8.07
CA GLN A 183 2.54 1.88 -9.37
C GLN A 183 3.94 2.50 -9.24
N GLY A 184 4.88 2.02 -10.07
CA GLY A 184 6.30 2.34 -10.00
C GLY A 184 7.15 1.23 -9.37
N MET A 185 6.52 0.16 -8.87
CA MET A 185 7.20 -1.00 -8.33
C MET A 185 6.98 -2.23 -9.21
N LEU A 186 8.05 -2.77 -9.80
CA LEU A 186 8.01 -3.97 -10.64
C LEU A 186 7.68 -5.22 -9.83
N GLY A 187 7.10 -6.25 -10.46
CA GLY A 187 6.63 -7.46 -9.77
C GLY A 187 7.71 -8.17 -8.92
N TYR A 188 8.97 -8.20 -9.37
CA TYR A 188 10.07 -8.81 -8.62
C TYR A 188 10.57 -7.94 -7.46
N HIS A 189 10.28 -6.63 -7.44
CA HIS A 189 10.64 -5.74 -6.34
C HIS A 189 9.88 -6.09 -5.05
N HIS A 190 8.69 -6.69 -5.17
CA HIS A 190 7.82 -6.99 -4.02
C HIS A 190 8.48 -7.92 -3.02
N GLN A 191 9.19 -8.95 -3.47
CA GLN A 191 9.87 -9.88 -2.55
C GLN A 191 10.90 -9.19 -1.63
N TYR A 192 11.40 -8.01 -2.03
CA TYR A 192 12.42 -7.28 -1.28
C TYR A 192 11.84 -6.08 -0.52
N TYR A 193 10.99 -5.29 -1.17
CA TYR A 193 10.57 -3.98 -0.63
C TYR A 193 9.12 -3.97 -0.13
N ALA A 194 8.32 -5.01 -0.39
CA ALA A 194 6.98 -5.11 0.17
C ALA A 194 7.06 -5.54 1.66
N PRO A 195 6.53 -4.75 2.61
CA PRO A 195 6.50 -5.15 4.01
C PRO A 195 5.75 -6.48 4.21
N GLU A 196 4.72 -6.75 3.41
CA GLU A 196 3.90 -7.97 3.49
C GLU A 196 4.69 -9.24 3.16
N LEU A 197 5.78 -9.13 2.41
CA LEU A 197 6.65 -10.27 2.08
C LEU A 197 7.90 -10.33 2.98
N LYS A 198 7.97 -9.48 4.00
CA LYS A 198 9.05 -9.44 5.01
C LYS A 198 10.45 -9.35 4.39
N GLY A 199 10.54 -8.77 3.19
CA GLY A 199 11.77 -8.67 2.42
C GLY A 199 12.85 -7.87 3.15
N GLN A 200 14.10 -8.24 2.91
CA GLN A 200 15.26 -7.56 3.48
C GLN A 200 16.28 -7.18 2.41
N PHE A 201 16.79 -5.95 2.49
CA PHE A 201 17.67 -5.39 1.47
C PHE A 201 18.69 -4.42 2.06
N LYS A 202 19.82 -4.27 1.37
CA LYS A 202 20.81 -3.24 1.68
C LYS A 202 20.35 -1.90 1.11
N LEU A 203 20.79 -0.82 1.76
CA LEU A 203 20.62 0.53 1.22
C LEU A 203 21.59 0.75 0.06
N HIS A 204 21.23 1.66 -0.84
CA HIS A 204 22.09 2.11 -1.94
C HIS A 204 22.74 3.43 -1.54
N TYR A 205 24.05 3.56 -1.72
CA TYR A 205 24.79 4.74 -1.28
C TYR A 205 25.27 5.58 -2.46
N PHE A 206 25.23 6.89 -2.28
CA PHE A 206 25.94 7.85 -3.13
C PHE A 206 26.96 8.58 -2.29
N SER A 207 28.15 8.82 -2.84
CA SER A 207 29.07 9.84 -2.33
C SER A 207 28.74 11.15 -3.03
N VAL A 208 28.36 12.18 -2.28
CA VAL A 208 27.86 13.46 -2.83
C VAL A 208 28.67 14.61 -2.28
N SER A 209 29.10 15.53 -3.14
CA SER A 209 29.86 16.71 -2.74
C SER A 209 29.09 17.52 -1.68
N ARG A 210 29.80 17.96 -0.64
CA ARG A 210 29.24 18.62 0.55
C ARG A 210 28.42 19.87 0.18
N ASP A 211 28.78 20.58 -0.87
CA ASP A 211 28.10 21.80 -1.34
C ASP A 211 26.66 21.54 -1.84
N LEU A 212 26.37 20.32 -2.28
CA LEU A 212 25.05 19.87 -2.72
C LEU A 212 24.15 19.37 -1.59
N VAL A 213 24.72 19.07 -0.42
CA VAL A 213 23.98 18.48 0.71
C VAL A 213 23.38 19.57 1.59
N ARG A 214 22.11 19.40 1.98
CA ARG A 214 21.45 20.21 3.01
C ARG A 214 20.96 19.28 4.10
N GLN A 215 21.28 19.63 5.33
CA GLN A 215 20.92 18.85 6.51
C GLN A 215 20.46 19.75 7.65
N ARG A 216 19.62 19.18 8.51
CA ARG A 216 19.20 19.77 9.79
C ARG A 216 19.01 18.65 10.80
N SER A 217 19.13 18.98 12.07
CA SER A 217 18.90 18.05 13.17
C SER A 217 18.13 18.74 14.29
N ALA A 218 17.27 17.97 14.95
CA ALA A 218 16.57 18.39 16.16
C ALA A 218 17.38 18.09 17.45
N ILE A 219 18.58 17.52 17.30
CA ILE A 219 19.57 17.29 18.36
C ILE A 219 20.89 17.97 18.01
N THR A 220 21.82 17.95 18.95
CA THR A 220 23.17 18.52 18.78
C THR A 220 24.01 17.79 17.74
N VAL A 221 23.71 16.52 17.47
CA VAL A 221 24.40 15.69 16.47
C VAL A 221 23.82 15.96 15.08
N SER A 222 24.69 16.18 14.08
CA SER A 222 24.26 16.41 12.70
C SER A 222 23.64 15.15 12.08
N ALA A 223 22.88 15.30 10.98
CA ALA A 223 22.31 14.15 10.29
C ALA A 223 23.41 13.28 9.66
N GLU A 224 24.46 13.91 9.15
CA GLU A 224 25.67 13.24 8.66
C GLU A 224 26.35 12.43 9.76
N ASP A 225 26.56 13.01 10.95
CA ASP A 225 27.22 12.29 12.05
C ASP A 225 26.38 11.11 12.54
N ILE A 226 25.04 11.23 12.55
CA ILE A 226 24.14 10.11 12.86
C ILE A 226 24.33 8.98 11.84
N ILE A 227 24.40 9.31 10.55
CA ILE A 227 24.63 8.32 9.48
C ILE A 227 25.99 7.65 9.66
N ASN A 228 27.07 8.43 9.83
CA ASN A 228 28.44 7.93 9.98
C ASN A 228 28.61 7.05 11.23
N ALA A 229 27.90 7.37 12.32
CA ALA A 229 27.99 6.61 13.57
C ALA A 229 27.18 5.30 13.54
N THR A 230 26.17 5.19 12.67
CA THR A 230 25.23 4.06 12.71
C THR A 230 25.27 3.16 11.48
N LEU A 231 25.76 3.66 10.35
CA LEU A 231 25.91 2.93 9.10
C LEU A 231 27.39 2.75 8.77
N TRP A 232 27.71 1.65 8.10
CA TRP A 232 29.07 1.43 7.60
C TRP A 232 29.35 2.36 6.42
N ILE A 233 30.47 3.07 6.44
CA ILE A 233 30.87 4.02 5.39
C ILE A 233 32.09 3.47 4.63
N PRO A 234 32.09 3.42 3.29
CA PRO A 234 33.27 3.03 2.51
C PRO A 234 34.47 3.93 2.79
N SER A 235 35.68 3.37 2.81
CA SER A 235 36.92 4.11 3.12
C SER A 235 37.41 5.00 1.97
N ASN A 236 36.89 4.81 0.75
CA ASN A 236 37.32 5.49 -0.47
C ASN A 236 36.44 6.71 -0.83
N VAL A 237 35.77 7.32 0.15
CA VAL A 237 34.94 8.51 -0.05
C VAL A 237 35.83 9.76 -0.05
N PRO A 238 35.74 10.65 -1.06
CA PRO A 238 36.48 11.93 -1.06
C PRO A 238 36.22 12.75 0.20
N ALA A 239 37.23 13.49 0.68
CA ALA A 239 37.13 14.24 1.94
C ALA A 239 36.05 15.35 1.91
N ASP A 240 35.83 15.95 0.75
CA ASP A 240 34.83 16.97 0.48
C ASP A 240 33.44 16.39 0.13
N HIS A 241 33.26 15.07 0.26
CA HIS A 241 32.01 14.38 0.03
C HIS A 241 31.36 13.87 1.32
N VAL A 242 30.05 13.61 1.24
CA VAL A 242 29.23 12.96 2.26
C VAL A 242 28.58 11.72 1.65
N VAL A 243 28.49 10.64 2.43
CA VAL A 243 27.70 9.48 2.02
C VAL A 243 26.23 9.68 2.32
N LEU A 244 25.40 9.60 1.27
CA LEU A 244 23.95 9.64 1.37
C LEU A 244 23.36 8.24 1.14
N PRO A 245 22.76 7.61 2.17
CA PRO A 245 21.97 6.40 1.98
C PRO A 245 20.66 6.70 1.25
N MET A 246 20.23 5.78 0.41
CA MET A 246 18.99 5.85 -0.36
C MET A 246 18.28 4.49 -0.38
N HIS A 247 16.96 4.54 -0.53
CA HIS A 247 16.20 3.35 -0.89
C HIS A 247 16.62 2.88 -2.30
N PRO A 248 16.85 1.57 -2.56
CA PRO A 248 17.31 1.08 -3.87
C PRO A 248 16.45 1.54 -5.05
N LEU A 249 15.12 1.49 -4.93
CA LEU A 249 14.21 2.03 -5.97
C LEU A 249 14.42 3.53 -6.26
N GLN A 250 14.68 4.33 -5.24
CA GLN A 250 14.96 5.76 -5.42
C GLN A 250 16.31 5.97 -6.10
N ALA A 251 17.32 5.20 -5.71
CA ALA A 251 18.64 5.25 -6.34
C ALA A 251 18.57 4.85 -7.83
N GLN A 252 17.90 3.74 -8.13
CA GLN A 252 17.70 3.29 -9.51
C GLN A 252 17.01 4.37 -10.35
N TRP A 253 15.97 5.02 -9.84
CA TRP A 253 15.31 6.11 -10.55
C TRP A 253 16.25 7.31 -10.75
N LEU A 254 17.00 7.70 -9.71
CA LEU A 254 17.95 8.83 -9.75
C LEU A 254 19.07 8.62 -10.79
N LEU A 255 19.62 7.41 -10.89
CA LEU A 255 20.67 7.08 -11.87
C LEU A 255 20.23 7.29 -13.32
N HIS A 256 18.92 7.30 -13.59
CA HIS A 256 18.36 7.54 -14.93
C HIS A 256 17.93 9.00 -15.17
N GLN A 257 18.25 9.93 -14.26
CA GLN A 257 17.91 11.34 -14.45
C GLN A 257 19.10 12.13 -15.01
N ASP A 258 18.87 12.90 -16.07
CA ASP A 258 19.89 13.71 -16.74
C ASP A 258 20.65 14.64 -15.77
N PHE A 259 19.94 15.21 -14.79
CA PHE A 259 20.54 16.09 -13.79
C PHE A 259 21.45 15.35 -12.80
N VAL A 260 21.22 14.06 -12.54
CA VAL A 260 22.12 13.24 -11.71
C VAL A 260 23.32 12.80 -12.53
N GLN A 261 23.10 12.35 -13.77
CA GLN A 261 24.17 11.95 -14.68
C GLN A 261 25.16 13.10 -14.90
N SER A 262 24.66 14.31 -15.14
CA SER A 262 25.49 15.52 -15.27
C SER A 262 26.35 15.80 -14.03
N LEU A 263 25.86 15.48 -12.82
CA LEU A 263 26.63 15.62 -11.58
C LEU A 263 27.64 14.48 -11.39
N MET A 264 27.35 13.29 -11.94
CA MET A 264 28.29 12.17 -11.95
C MET A 264 29.46 12.42 -12.91
N ASP A 265 29.21 13.02 -14.08
CA ASP A 265 30.26 13.43 -15.03
C ASP A 265 31.21 14.47 -14.44
N GLN A 266 30.73 15.26 -13.48
CA GLN A 266 31.51 16.25 -12.73
C GLN A 266 32.15 15.67 -11.45
N GLU A 267 32.01 14.35 -11.23
CA GLU A 267 32.41 13.65 -10.00
C GLU A 267 31.78 14.20 -8.71
N LYS A 268 30.77 15.07 -8.80
CA LYS A 268 30.04 15.62 -7.63
C LYS A 268 29.09 14.61 -7.00
N VAL A 269 28.69 13.59 -7.75
CA VAL A 269 27.93 12.44 -7.28
C VAL A 269 28.66 11.19 -7.77
N ILE A 270 28.97 10.27 -6.87
CA ILE A 270 29.60 8.99 -7.22
C ILE A 270 28.67 7.88 -6.73
N ASP A 271 28.27 7.00 -7.64
CA ASP A 271 27.52 5.81 -7.29
C ASP A 271 28.41 4.80 -6.57
N LEU A 272 28.07 4.50 -5.32
CA LEU A 272 28.79 3.52 -4.52
C LEU A 272 28.12 2.14 -4.56
N GLY A 273 26.86 2.04 -4.98
CA GLY A 273 26.10 0.80 -4.99
C GLY A 273 25.52 0.40 -3.61
N ALA A 274 25.22 -0.88 -3.46
CA ALA A 274 24.52 -1.40 -2.28
C ALA A 274 25.47 -1.80 -1.13
N HIS A 275 25.26 -1.24 0.06
CA HIS A 275 26.19 -1.35 1.19
C HIS A 275 25.51 -1.57 2.54
N GLY A 276 26.32 -2.02 3.51
CA GLY A 276 25.95 -2.01 4.93
C GLY A 276 24.93 -3.08 5.37
N LYS A 277 24.23 -2.75 6.45
CA LYS A 277 23.22 -3.60 7.10
C LYS A 277 21.99 -3.82 6.20
N ARG A 278 21.28 -4.92 6.44
CA ARG A 278 19.98 -5.18 5.81
C ARG A 278 18.87 -4.50 6.58
N PHE A 279 17.98 -3.85 5.86
CA PHE A 279 16.77 -3.23 6.37
C PHE A 279 15.56 -3.97 5.86
N THR A 280 14.45 -3.82 6.57
CA THR A 280 13.14 -4.27 6.11
C THR A 280 12.16 -3.09 6.10
N ALA A 281 11.24 -3.08 5.14
CA ALA A 281 10.26 -2.02 5.00
C ALA A 281 9.16 -2.13 6.06
N THR A 282 8.68 -0.99 6.56
CA THR A 282 7.46 -0.90 7.36
C THR A 282 6.22 -0.71 6.48
N SER A 283 5.02 -0.60 7.06
CA SER A 283 3.75 -0.45 6.33
C SER A 283 3.72 0.75 5.35
N SER A 284 4.54 1.77 5.59
CA SER A 284 4.71 2.93 4.71
C SER A 284 5.56 2.65 3.46
N VAL A 285 6.19 1.46 3.38
CA VAL A 285 7.19 1.00 2.39
C VAL A 285 8.52 1.75 2.45
N ARG A 286 8.48 3.09 2.60
CA ARG A 286 9.66 3.97 2.53
C ARG A 286 10.37 4.23 3.85
N SER A 287 9.70 3.92 4.97
CA SER A 287 10.36 3.89 6.29
C SER A 287 10.94 2.49 6.50
N LEU A 288 12.21 2.44 6.85
CA LEU A 288 12.98 1.21 6.92
C LEU A 288 13.47 0.96 8.34
N TYR A 289 13.33 -0.29 8.76
CA TYR A 289 13.65 -0.77 10.09
C TYR A 289 14.83 -1.73 10.07
N ASN A 290 15.67 -1.63 11.09
CA ASN A 290 16.68 -2.61 11.46
C ASN A 290 16.70 -2.69 12.99
N ALA A 291 16.61 -3.90 13.55
CA ALA A 291 16.48 -4.10 15.00
C ALA A 291 17.72 -3.67 15.80
N ASP A 292 18.89 -3.63 15.15
CA ASP A 292 20.17 -3.30 15.78
C ASP A 292 20.49 -1.80 15.68
N LEU A 293 19.57 -0.97 15.17
CA LEU A 293 19.78 0.46 14.98
C LEU A 293 18.79 1.27 15.82
N GLN A 294 19.30 2.38 16.37
CA GLN A 294 18.50 3.32 17.15
C GLN A 294 17.57 4.19 16.29
N TRP A 295 17.83 4.25 14.98
CA TRP A 295 17.11 5.11 14.05
C TRP A 295 16.49 4.30 12.92
N MET A 296 15.24 4.63 12.60
CA MET A 296 14.62 4.25 11.33
C MET A 296 14.93 5.30 10.28
N TYR A 297 15.06 4.85 9.04
CA TYR A 297 15.36 5.72 7.90
C TYR A 297 14.14 5.86 7.01
N LYS A 298 13.72 7.09 6.71
CA LYS A 298 12.52 7.38 5.91
C LYS A 298 12.90 8.08 4.62
N PHE A 299 12.76 7.39 3.50
CA PHE A 299 13.20 7.85 2.19
C PHE A 299 12.06 8.46 1.37
N SER A 300 12.43 9.29 0.39
CA SER A 300 11.59 9.50 -0.79
C SER A 300 11.57 8.22 -1.63
N LEU A 301 10.44 7.95 -2.28
CA LEU A 301 10.26 6.77 -3.10
C LEU A 301 9.48 7.13 -4.38
N PRO A 302 9.93 6.69 -5.57
CA PRO A 302 9.28 7.00 -6.84
C PRO A 302 8.12 6.03 -7.11
N VAL A 303 7.33 5.73 -6.06
CA VAL A 303 6.21 4.79 -6.08
C VAL A 303 4.96 5.52 -5.58
N LYS A 304 3.87 5.42 -6.34
CA LYS A 304 2.55 5.89 -5.90
C LYS A 304 1.99 4.86 -4.93
N ILE A 305 1.77 5.26 -3.68
CA ILE A 305 1.15 4.42 -2.64
C ILE A 305 -0.10 5.14 -2.16
N THR A 306 -1.24 4.49 -2.32
CA THR A 306 -2.57 5.10 -2.15
C THR A 306 -2.70 6.36 -3.01
N ASN A 307 -3.01 7.52 -2.42
CA ASN A 307 -3.32 8.75 -3.16
C ASN A 307 -2.10 9.59 -3.56
N SER A 308 -0.87 9.14 -3.28
CA SER A 308 0.29 10.03 -3.44
C SER A 308 1.57 9.31 -3.83
N LEU A 309 2.36 9.98 -4.66
CA LEU A 309 3.78 9.71 -4.80
C LEU A 309 4.46 10.00 -3.47
N ARG A 310 5.30 9.09 -3.00
CA ARG A 310 5.88 9.18 -1.67
C ARG A 310 7.21 9.92 -1.65
N VAL A 311 7.18 11.18 -2.09
CA VAL A 311 8.30 12.12 -2.00
C VAL A 311 8.22 12.89 -0.68
N ASN A 312 9.35 13.03 0.02
CA ASN A 312 9.45 13.98 1.14
C ASN A 312 9.79 15.36 0.57
N LYS A 313 8.89 16.33 0.76
CA LYS A 313 9.16 17.72 0.33
C LYS A 313 10.08 18.40 1.34
N ARG A 314 10.88 19.37 0.87
CA ARG A 314 11.78 20.13 1.75
C ARG A 314 11.06 20.75 2.96
N ALA A 315 9.91 21.39 2.73
CA ALA A 315 9.10 21.96 3.80
C ALA A 315 8.64 20.91 4.83
N GLU A 316 8.36 19.67 4.41
CA GLU A 316 7.99 18.57 5.31
C GLU A 316 9.18 18.10 6.16
N LEU A 317 10.38 18.06 5.58
CA LEU A 317 11.62 17.75 6.31
C LEU A 317 11.92 18.83 7.36
N ASP A 318 11.78 20.10 6.99
CA ASP A 318 11.98 21.24 7.89
C ASP A 318 10.95 21.23 9.03
N ALA A 319 9.68 20.95 8.73
CA ALA A 319 8.63 20.82 9.72
C ALA A 319 8.89 19.67 10.71
N GLY A 320 9.45 18.55 10.23
CA GLY A 320 9.83 17.42 11.09
C GLY A 320 10.84 17.82 12.18
N VAL A 321 11.86 18.60 11.82
CA VAL A 321 12.85 19.11 12.79
C VAL A 321 12.19 20.07 13.79
N VAL A 322 11.36 21.00 13.29
CA VAL A 322 10.65 21.97 14.15
C VAL A 322 9.75 21.26 15.16
N MET A 323 8.96 20.29 14.72
CA MET A 323 8.07 19.52 15.59
C MET A 323 8.83 18.68 16.62
N ALA A 324 9.93 18.04 16.22
CA ALA A 324 10.78 17.28 17.13
C ALA A 324 11.43 18.19 18.19
N THR A 325 11.88 19.39 17.80
CA THR A 325 12.41 20.39 18.75
C THR A 325 11.31 20.89 19.69
N LEU A 326 10.11 21.18 19.18
CA LEU A 326 8.97 21.62 19.99
C LEU A 326 8.57 20.56 21.01
N TYR A 327 8.42 19.30 20.59
CA TYR A 327 8.06 18.18 21.45
C TYR A 327 9.04 18.01 22.64
N LYS A 328 10.33 18.25 22.40
CA LYS A 328 11.34 18.25 23.47
C LYS A 328 11.22 19.45 24.39
N LYS A 329 11.04 20.65 23.82
CA LYS A 329 10.94 21.90 24.59
C LYS A 329 9.72 21.94 25.49
N THR A 330 8.61 21.32 25.10
CA THR A 330 7.40 21.26 25.93
C THR A 330 7.53 20.30 27.11
N GLY A 331 8.57 19.47 27.17
CA GLY A 331 8.71 18.43 28.20
C GLY A 331 7.67 17.32 28.09
N PHE A 332 6.85 17.30 27.02
CA PHE A 332 5.73 16.36 26.90
C PHE A 332 6.19 14.90 26.99
N GLY A 333 7.29 14.55 26.32
CA GLY A 333 7.86 13.19 26.38
C GLY A 333 8.41 12.80 27.76
N THR A 334 8.69 13.76 28.63
CA THR A 334 9.10 13.53 30.03
C THR A 334 7.88 13.38 30.94
N LEU A 335 6.80 14.11 30.66
CA LEU A 335 5.54 14.05 31.41
C LEU A 335 4.72 12.79 31.08
N TYR A 336 4.81 12.31 29.84
CA TYR A 336 4.12 11.12 29.35
C TYR A 336 5.13 10.17 28.67
N PRO A 337 6.00 9.51 29.45
CA PRO A 337 6.92 8.54 28.89
C PRO A 337 6.12 7.39 28.26
N PHE A 338 6.41 7.05 27.00
CA PHE A 338 5.82 5.88 26.36
C PHE A 338 6.14 4.64 27.22
N SER A 339 5.10 3.90 27.61
CA SER A 339 5.24 2.58 28.23
C SER A 339 6.09 1.70 27.32
N ARG A 340 7.19 1.18 27.87
CA ARG A 340 8.20 0.37 27.18
C ARG A 340 7.62 -0.87 26.52
#